data_AF-A0A9P1MMW2-F1
#
_entry.id   AF-A0A9P1MMW2-F1
#
_cell.length_a   1.000
_cell.length_b   1.000
_cell.length_c   1.000
_cell.angle_alpha   90.00
_cell.angle_beta   90.00
_cell.angle_gamma   90.00
#
_symmetry.space_group_name_H-M   'P 1'
#
loop_
_entity.id
_entity.type
_entity.pdbx_description
1 polymer ?
#
loop_
_entity_poly.entity_id
_entity_poly.type
_entity_poly.pdbx_seq_one_letter_code
_entity_poly.pdbx_strand_id
1 'polypeptide(L)'
;MVFRKYKAVKQWGKMDTRIFKEILNSRNNRKMPSFQIPDAVKASGVQVHDPNTPGFFSSDAVKNDRVAHPAFRATGIEEHPLYHSIRCYLFDGSEPMSDGVSQAACLSKAVVHHGLPQTVLHAQHGSDLNEQNVADAILHAERYDPTLEKLPRRFDPILFWVKHPRVHGTPVIRRNNIILENLTRHLTLAGLHSGRVTDYLRIDRDEPISAFLQASPHFNISPFVMRFQPHLTLQGETAIAPWANKEEVERFNAEAIPDIYPLSPIIDLGSDHIYNEDAVVSRSTSKLSLHTLLWSREQDQKYPWTKEQNAANAILHTFGAAVTEAMRNPRDLQKNPVLVKGVQLVDGKMDLVAFQLNTLDLSAENGVKNIVWMEKGIRLYKNKPFYENLEEVEDLNMETVHKFSALLLNR
;
A
#
# COMPACT_ATOMS: atom_id res chain seq x y z
N MET A 1 -6.14 -16.47 -30.81
CA MET A 1 -6.22 -17.52 -31.86
C MET A 1 -4.87 -17.63 -32.58
N VAL A 2 -4.41 -18.87 -32.81
CA VAL A 2 -3.53 -19.41 -33.90
C VAL A 2 -2.35 -18.50 -34.34
N PHE A 3 -1.06 -18.77 -34.08
CA PHE A 3 -0.26 -19.91 -34.54
C PHE A 3 0.99 -20.08 -33.65
N ARG A 4 1.24 -21.30 -33.15
CA ARG A 4 2.61 -21.77 -32.87
C ARG A 4 3.14 -22.40 -34.16
N LYS A 5 4.26 -21.89 -34.69
CA LYS A 5 5.10 -22.62 -35.65
C LYS A 5 6.57 -22.47 -35.24
N TYR A 6 7.02 -23.48 -34.51
CA TYR A 6 8.39 -23.95 -34.29
C TYR A 6 9.52 -22.90 -34.28
N LYS A 7 9.98 -22.56 -33.07
CA LYS A 7 11.30 -21.97 -32.85
C LYS A 7 12.33 -23.11 -32.97
N ALA A 8 13.40 -22.91 -33.73
CA ALA A 8 14.49 -23.88 -33.82
C ALA A 8 14.96 -24.25 -32.41
N VAL A 9 15.08 -25.55 -32.13
CA VAL A 9 15.65 -26.09 -30.89
C VAL A 9 17.14 -25.74 -30.90
N LYS A 10 17.48 -24.51 -30.52
CA LYS A 10 18.81 -24.21 -30.00
C LYS A 10 18.95 -25.09 -28.76
N GLN A 11 20.01 -25.90 -28.72
CA GLN A 11 20.31 -26.97 -27.78
C GLN A 11 20.23 -26.65 -26.27
N TRP A 12 19.81 -25.45 -25.86
CA TRP A 12 19.47 -25.12 -24.49
C TRP A 12 18.06 -24.54 -24.41
N GLY A 13 17.10 -25.38 -24.04
CA GLY A 13 15.73 -24.97 -23.74
C GLY A 13 15.66 -24.19 -22.42
N LYS A 14 14.58 -23.43 -22.23
CA LYS A 14 14.26 -22.75 -20.95
C LYS A 14 14.25 -23.73 -19.76
N MET A 15 13.90 -24.99 -20.00
CA MET A 15 13.93 -26.08 -19.00
C MET A 15 15.36 -26.42 -18.55
N ASP A 16 16.35 -26.39 -19.46
CA ASP A 16 17.75 -26.68 -19.13
C ASP A 16 18.37 -25.60 -18.24
N THR A 17 17.90 -24.35 -18.36
CA THR A 17 18.42 -23.25 -17.52
C THR A 17 17.98 -23.34 -16.06
N ARG A 18 16.82 -23.93 -15.75
CA ARG A 18 16.36 -24.13 -14.37
C ARG A 18 17.17 -25.23 -13.71
N ILE A 19 17.27 -26.38 -14.38
CA ILE A 19 18.06 -27.52 -13.90
C ILE A 19 19.54 -27.13 -13.77
N PHE A 20 20.11 -26.42 -14.75
CA PHE A 20 21.47 -25.92 -14.66
C PHE A 20 21.67 -24.94 -13.51
N LYS A 21 20.72 -24.01 -13.27
CA LYS A 21 20.78 -23.10 -12.11
C LYS A 21 20.66 -23.85 -10.79
N GLU A 22 19.80 -24.86 -10.70
CA GLU A 22 19.66 -25.71 -9.52
C GLU A 22 20.93 -26.55 -9.28
N ILE A 23 21.54 -27.10 -10.32
CA ILE A 23 22.84 -27.81 -10.24
C ILE A 23 23.95 -26.85 -9.83
N LEU A 24 24.01 -25.64 -10.40
CA LEU A 24 25.01 -24.63 -10.06
C LEU A 24 24.84 -24.13 -8.63
N ASN A 25 23.61 -23.86 -8.19
CA ASN A 25 23.31 -23.51 -6.79
C ASN A 25 23.65 -24.66 -5.85
N SER A 26 23.29 -25.90 -6.19
CA SER A 26 23.69 -27.08 -5.41
C SER A 26 25.21 -27.17 -5.31
N ARG A 27 25.92 -26.96 -6.42
CA ARG A 27 27.39 -26.98 -6.46
C ARG A 27 28.03 -25.84 -5.68
N ASN A 28 27.45 -24.64 -5.67
CA ASN A 28 27.93 -23.51 -4.88
C ASN A 28 27.62 -23.66 -3.39
N ASN A 29 26.47 -24.28 -3.05
CA ASN A 29 26.07 -24.57 -1.67
C ASN A 29 26.80 -25.79 -1.09
N ARG A 30 27.33 -26.68 -1.94
CA ARG A 30 28.24 -27.74 -1.49
C ARG A 30 29.48 -27.08 -0.93
N LYS A 31 29.60 -27.11 0.40
CA LYS A 31 30.87 -26.80 1.06
C LYS A 31 31.93 -27.72 0.46
N MET A 32 33.07 -27.16 0.05
CA MET A 32 34.18 -28.00 -0.36
C MET A 32 34.51 -28.95 0.79
N PRO A 33 34.76 -30.24 0.52
CA PRO A 33 35.21 -31.14 1.56
C PRO A 33 36.44 -30.51 2.22
N SER A 34 36.51 -30.57 3.55
CA SER A 34 37.70 -30.14 4.28
C SER A 34 38.92 -30.84 3.67
N PHE A 35 39.97 -30.09 3.39
CA PHE A 35 41.19 -30.64 2.83
C PHE A 35 41.71 -31.76 3.75
N GLN A 36 41.75 -32.99 3.24
CA GLN A 36 42.31 -34.12 3.96
C GLN A 36 43.80 -34.23 3.60
N ILE A 37 44.65 -34.23 4.62
CA ILE A 37 46.10 -34.35 4.43
C ILE A 37 46.41 -35.75 3.86
N PRO A 38 47.13 -35.86 2.72
CA PRO A 38 47.51 -37.16 2.15
C PRO A 38 48.36 -37.99 3.11
N ASP A 39 48.17 -39.31 3.12
CA ASP A 39 48.81 -40.20 4.11
C ASP A 39 50.34 -40.27 3.96
N ALA A 40 50.87 -40.05 2.75
CA ALA A 40 52.31 -39.92 2.51
C ALA A 40 52.94 -38.73 3.26
N VAL A 41 52.19 -37.63 3.42
CA VAL A 41 52.62 -36.41 4.13
C VAL A 41 52.48 -36.59 5.64
N LYS A 42 51.51 -37.39 6.10
CA LYS A 42 51.44 -37.80 7.51
C LYS A 42 52.61 -38.70 7.90
N ALA A 43 53.01 -39.61 6.99
CA ALA A 43 54.12 -40.53 7.20
C ALA A 43 55.50 -39.86 7.20
N SER A 44 55.65 -38.70 6.54
CA SER A 44 56.91 -37.96 6.51
C SER A 44 57.21 -37.17 7.80
N GLY A 45 56.30 -37.17 8.78
CA GLY A 45 56.50 -36.54 10.09
C GLY A 45 56.60 -35.01 10.03
N VAL A 46 56.24 -34.38 8.91
CA VAL A 46 56.27 -32.93 8.74
C VAL A 46 55.08 -32.30 9.47
N GLN A 47 55.34 -31.25 10.25
CA GLN A 47 54.30 -30.51 10.97
C GLN A 47 53.45 -29.71 9.96
N VAL A 48 52.26 -30.21 9.65
CA VAL A 48 51.28 -29.51 8.80
C VAL A 48 50.40 -28.65 9.68
N HIS A 49 50.47 -27.35 9.50
CA HIS A 49 49.62 -26.37 10.18
C HIS A 49 48.45 -26.00 9.26
N ASP A 50 47.22 -26.03 9.77
CA ASP A 50 46.04 -25.62 8.99
C ASP A 50 45.96 -24.09 8.96
N PRO A 51 45.97 -23.45 7.79
CA PRO A 51 45.87 -21.98 7.68
C PRO A 51 44.59 -21.39 8.28
N ASN A 52 43.55 -22.20 8.51
CA ASN A 52 42.32 -21.76 9.15
C ASN A 52 42.33 -21.94 10.68
N THR A 53 43.38 -22.52 11.25
CA THR A 53 43.51 -22.56 12.71
C THR A 53 43.66 -21.14 13.25
N PRO A 54 42.86 -20.74 14.25
CA PRO A 54 42.97 -19.41 14.84
C PRO A 54 44.36 -19.28 15.48
N GLY A 55 45.25 -18.51 14.83
CA GLY A 55 46.65 -18.34 15.25
C GLY A 55 47.72 -18.78 14.23
N PHE A 56 47.34 -19.21 13.03
CA PHE A 56 48.31 -19.51 11.96
C PHE A 56 49.12 -18.26 11.58
N PHE A 57 50.38 -18.23 12.02
CA PHE A 57 51.34 -17.12 11.85
C PHE A 57 50.97 -15.74 12.42
N SER A 58 49.89 -15.58 13.18
CA SER A 58 49.63 -14.31 13.89
C SER A 58 50.33 -14.32 15.25
N SER A 59 51.32 -13.44 15.45
CA SER A 59 51.78 -13.05 16.78
C SER A 59 50.60 -12.41 17.51
N ASP A 60 50.07 -13.12 18.50
CA ASP A 60 48.86 -12.82 19.26
C ASP A 60 47.61 -12.65 18.37
N ALA A 61 46.66 -13.57 18.53
CA ALA A 61 45.33 -13.42 17.98
C ALA A 61 44.78 -12.05 18.39
N VAL A 62 44.79 -11.09 17.46
CA VAL A 62 44.17 -9.79 17.66
C VAL A 62 42.72 -10.10 18.01
N LYS A 63 42.37 -9.96 19.29
CA LYS A 63 40.97 -10.01 19.72
C LYS A 63 40.26 -9.02 18.83
N ASN A 64 39.32 -9.51 18.05
CA ASN A 64 38.59 -8.70 17.10
C ASN A 64 37.59 -7.87 17.93
N ASP A 65 38.08 -6.82 18.59
CA ASP A 65 37.29 -5.99 19.52
C ASP A 65 36.14 -5.24 18.82
N ARG A 66 36.08 -5.33 17.49
CA ARG A 66 34.99 -4.86 16.63
C ARG A 66 33.70 -5.68 16.75
N VAL A 67 33.75 -6.89 17.32
CA VAL A 67 32.63 -7.85 17.30
C VAL A 67 31.45 -7.44 18.19
N ALA A 68 31.64 -6.54 19.15
CA ALA A 68 30.57 -6.09 20.06
C ALA A 68 29.94 -4.74 19.69
N HIS A 69 30.02 -4.30 18.43
CA HIS A 69 29.29 -3.09 18.00
C HIS A 69 27.87 -3.47 17.52
N PRO A 70 26.79 -2.81 18.02
CA PRO A 70 25.41 -3.11 17.62
C PRO A 70 25.18 -3.12 16.11
N ALA A 71 25.89 -2.25 15.36
CA ALA A 71 25.78 -2.18 13.89
C ALA A 71 26.24 -3.45 13.14
N PHE A 72 27.03 -4.33 13.77
CA PHE A 72 27.51 -5.57 13.14
C PHE A 72 26.81 -6.82 13.70
N ARG A 73 25.92 -6.67 14.69
CA ARG A 73 25.07 -7.76 15.19
C ARG A 73 23.79 -7.80 14.38
N ALA A 74 23.59 -8.87 13.61
CA ALA A 74 22.27 -9.18 13.08
C ALA A 74 21.40 -9.68 14.25
N THR A 75 20.52 -8.83 14.75
CA THR A 75 19.56 -9.20 15.79
C THR A 75 18.58 -10.23 15.24
N GLY A 76 18.29 -11.27 16.03
CA GLY A 76 17.23 -12.20 15.69
C GLY A 76 15.86 -11.50 15.64
N ILE A 77 14.91 -12.05 14.89
CA ILE A 77 13.54 -11.51 14.81
C ILE A 77 12.89 -11.50 16.21
N GLU A 78 13.19 -12.51 17.03
CA GLU A 78 12.71 -12.66 18.41
C GLU A 78 13.25 -11.58 19.37
N GLU A 79 14.37 -10.92 19.00
CA GLU A 79 14.93 -9.83 19.81
C GLU A 79 14.19 -8.50 19.57
N HIS A 80 13.27 -8.45 18.60
CA HIS A 80 12.53 -7.23 18.29
C HIS A 80 11.51 -6.90 19.40
N PRO A 81 11.41 -5.64 19.87
CA PRO A 81 10.51 -5.28 20.98
C PRO A 81 9.02 -5.57 20.72
N LEU A 82 8.61 -5.51 19.46
CA LEU A 82 7.23 -5.75 19.00
C LEU A 82 7.05 -7.18 18.45
N TYR A 83 7.89 -8.12 18.87
CA TYR A 83 7.78 -9.51 18.45
C TYR A 83 6.67 -10.22 19.22
N HIS A 84 5.81 -10.93 18.47
CA HIS A 84 4.80 -11.82 19.02
C HIS A 84 5.00 -13.25 18.51
N SER A 85 4.69 -14.24 19.35
CA SER A 85 4.80 -15.66 18.99
C SER A 85 3.77 -16.08 17.94
N ILE A 86 2.57 -15.50 17.99
CA ILE A 86 1.50 -15.69 17.01
C ILE A 86 1.77 -14.77 15.81
N ARG A 87 1.63 -15.28 14.59
CA ARG A 87 1.73 -14.46 13.37
C ARG A 87 0.47 -13.66 13.16
N CYS A 88 0.58 -12.42 12.71
CA CYS A 88 -0.55 -11.65 12.21
C CYS A 88 -0.75 -11.89 10.71
N TYR A 89 -1.97 -11.66 10.24
CA TYR A 89 -2.25 -11.37 8.84
C TYR A 89 -2.01 -9.89 8.59
N LEU A 90 -1.12 -9.56 7.67
CA LEU A 90 -0.65 -8.21 7.39
C LEU A 90 -1.23 -7.70 6.07
N PHE A 91 -1.90 -6.55 6.12
CA PHE A 91 -2.20 -5.75 4.95
C PHE A 91 -1.30 -4.51 4.92
N ASP A 92 -0.51 -4.37 3.86
CA ASP A 92 0.39 -3.22 3.65
C ASP A 92 0.12 -2.46 2.34
N GLY A 93 -0.83 -2.93 1.54
CA GLY A 93 -1.15 -2.36 0.24
C GLY A 93 -0.13 -2.66 -0.86
N SER A 94 0.79 -3.59 -0.64
CA SER A 94 1.81 -4.00 -1.61
C SER A 94 1.34 -5.12 -2.54
N GLU A 95 0.36 -5.91 -2.12
CA GLU A 95 -0.20 -7.04 -2.87
C GLU A 95 -1.64 -6.75 -3.35
N PRO A 96 -2.00 -7.13 -4.59
CA PRO A 96 -3.36 -6.99 -5.09
C PRO A 96 -4.29 -8.06 -4.50
N MET A 97 -5.48 -7.66 -4.08
CA MET A 97 -6.55 -8.60 -3.71
C MET A 97 -7.04 -9.39 -4.93
N SER A 98 -6.99 -10.71 -4.88
CA SER A 98 -7.31 -11.62 -5.98
C SER A 98 -8.73 -11.40 -6.52
N ASP A 99 -9.73 -11.27 -5.64
CA ASP A 99 -11.14 -11.02 -6.02
C ASP A 99 -11.53 -9.54 -5.93
N GLY A 100 -10.53 -8.66 -5.75
CA GLY A 100 -10.72 -7.22 -5.73
C GLY A 100 -11.70 -6.74 -4.66
N VAL A 101 -12.72 -6.00 -5.10
CA VAL A 101 -13.64 -5.27 -4.21
C VAL A 101 -14.45 -6.22 -3.32
N SER A 102 -14.87 -7.37 -3.85
CA SER A 102 -15.65 -8.37 -3.11
C SER A 102 -14.84 -8.93 -1.93
N GLN A 103 -13.55 -9.20 -2.13
CA GLN A 103 -12.66 -9.63 -1.06
C GLN A 103 -12.46 -8.55 0.00
N ALA A 104 -12.24 -7.29 -0.41
CA ALA A 104 -12.15 -6.17 0.54
C ALA A 104 -13.44 -5.97 1.34
N ALA A 105 -14.60 -6.13 0.70
CA ALA A 105 -15.91 -6.06 1.34
C ALA A 105 -16.12 -7.19 2.37
N CYS A 106 -15.69 -8.42 2.02
CA CYS A 106 -15.71 -9.57 2.91
C CYS A 106 -14.81 -9.35 4.14
N LEU A 107 -13.55 -8.92 3.92
CA LEU A 107 -12.57 -8.65 4.99
C LEU A 107 -13.03 -7.56 5.97
N SER A 108 -13.74 -6.54 5.47
CA SER A 108 -14.20 -5.39 6.27
C SER A 108 -15.65 -5.50 6.74
N LYS A 109 -16.35 -6.60 6.43
CA LYS A 109 -17.80 -6.79 6.66
C LYS A 109 -18.61 -5.58 6.20
N ALA A 110 -18.37 -5.16 4.95
CA ALA A 110 -18.94 -3.94 4.40
C ALA A 110 -19.86 -4.20 3.20
N VAL A 111 -20.93 -3.40 3.11
CA VAL A 111 -21.76 -3.28 1.90
C VAL A 111 -21.15 -2.20 1.02
N VAL A 112 -20.93 -2.51 -0.26
CA VAL A 112 -20.27 -1.60 -1.21
C VAL A 112 -21.30 -0.98 -2.13
N HIS A 113 -21.39 0.35 -2.09
CA HIS A 113 -22.16 1.16 -3.02
C HIS A 113 -21.24 1.87 -4.01
N HIS A 114 -21.62 1.81 -5.29
CA HIS A 114 -20.94 2.52 -6.35
C HIS A 114 -21.49 3.94 -6.47
N GLY A 115 -20.59 4.92 -6.47
CA GLY A 115 -20.93 6.34 -6.49
C GLY A 115 -20.94 6.99 -5.10
N LEU A 116 -20.69 8.29 -5.08
CA LEU A 116 -20.85 9.10 -3.88
C LEU A 116 -22.34 9.48 -3.69
N PRO A 117 -22.83 9.64 -2.45
CA PRO A 117 -24.19 10.10 -2.20
C PRO A 117 -24.46 11.45 -2.83
N GLN A 118 -25.66 11.64 -3.39
CA GLN A 118 -26.06 12.90 -4.02
C GLN A 118 -26.03 14.08 -3.04
N THR A 119 -26.28 13.83 -1.75
CA THR A 119 -26.15 14.84 -0.68
C THR A 119 -24.76 15.45 -0.63
N VAL A 120 -23.72 14.63 -0.80
CA VAL A 120 -22.31 15.05 -0.78
C VAL A 120 -21.97 15.81 -2.07
N LEU A 121 -22.47 15.35 -3.21
CA LEU A 121 -22.23 15.99 -4.51
C LEU A 121 -22.93 17.36 -4.62
N HIS A 122 -24.17 17.48 -4.15
CA HIS A 122 -24.95 18.72 -4.20
C HIS A 122 -24.47 19.79 -3.22
N ALA A 123 -23.87 19.39 -2.09
CA ALA A 123 -23.27 20.32 -1.13
C ALA A 123 -22.12 21.16 -1.73
N GLN A 124 -21.65 20.81 -2.92
CA GLN A 124 -20.42 21.31 -3.52
C GLN A 124 -20.62 22.13 -4.80
N HIS A 125 -21.86 22.51 -5.15
CA HIS A 125 -22.08 23.48 -6.23
C HIS A 125 -21.24 24.75 -5.96
N GLY A 126 -20.20 24.97 -6.77
CA GLY A 126 -19.29 26.12 -6.68
C GLY A 126 -17.91 25.87 -6.06
N SER A 127 -17.20 24.79 -6.43
CA SER A 127 -15.74 24.79 -6.28
C SER A 127 -15.12 25.66 -7.39
N ASP A 128 -14.67 26.87 -7.05
CA ASP A 128 -14.10 27.88 -7.97
C ASP A 128 -12.70 27.49 -8.52
N LEU A 129 -12.41 26.19 -8.65
CA LEU A 129 -11.17 25.76 -9.27
C LEU A 129 -11.25 25.97 -10.78
N ASN A 130 -10.48 26.95 -11.25
CA ASN A 130 -10.24 27.14 -12.67
C ASN A 130 -9.50 25.93 -13.24
N GLU A 131 -9.94 25.45 -14.40
CA GLU A 131 -9.34 24.34 -15.15
C GLU A 131 -7.83 24.56 -15.38
N GLN A 132 -7.43 25.80 -15.66
CA GLN A 132 -6.02 26.17 -15.86
C GLN A 132 -5.18 25.91 -14.61
N ASN A 133 -5.71 26.19 -13.41
CA ASN A 133 -4.98 25.96 -12.16
C ASN A 133 -4.81 24.46 -11.89
N VAL A 134 -5.82 23.66 -12.26
CA VAL A 134 -5.75 22.20 -12.15
C VAL A 134 -4.73 21.64 -13.14
N ALA A 135 -4.74 22.11 -14.39
CA ALA A 135 -3.78 21.71 -15.40
C ALA A 135 -2.34 22.07 -14.99
N ASP A 136 -2.13 23.28 -14.47
CA ASP A 136 -0.82 23.72 -13.98
C ASP A 136 -0.36 22.89 -12.77
N ALA A 137 -1.27 22.55 -11.85
CA ALA A 137 -0.97 21.66 -10.72
C ALA A 137 -0.49 20.26 -11.17
N ILE A 138 -1.05 19.74 -12.26
CA ILE A 138 -0.64 18.46 -12.86
C ILE A 138 0.72 18.60 -13.58
N LEU A 139 0.91 19.65 -14.38
CA LEU A 139 2.18 19.91 -15.08
C LEU A 139 3.34 20.18 -14.13
N HIS A 140 3.07 20.77 -12.97
CA HIS A 140 4.08 20.97 -11.93
C HIS A 140 4.75 19.65 -11.51
N ALA A 141 3.98 18.56 -11.45
CA ALA A 141 4.50 17.25 -11.13
C ALA A 141 5.13 16.53 -12.33
N GLU A 142 4.44 16.52 -13.47
CA GLU A 142 4.86 15.73 -14.64
C GLU A 142 6.03 16.35 -15.41
N ARG A 143 6.12 17.68 -15.43
CA ARG A 143 7.04 18.41 -16.31
C ARG A 143 8.00 19.33 -15.57
N TYR A 144 7.53 20.09 -14.58
CA TYR A 144 8.33 21.16 -13.96
C TYR A 144 9.19 20.69 -12.80
N ASP A 145 8.96 19.48 -12.28
CA ASP A 145 9.78 18.92 -11.22
C ASP A 145 11.23 18.64 -11.72
N PRO A 146 12.26 19.20 -11.07
CA PRO A 146 13.64 19.08 -11.54
C PRO A 146 14.33 17.78 -11.11
N THR A 147 13.61 16.82 -10.49
CA THR A 147 14.22 15.59 -9.98
C THR A 147 14.84 14.78 -11.11
N LEU A 148 16.12 14.44 -10.96
CA LEU A 148 16.85 13.60 -11.91
C LEU A 148 17.27 12.28 -11.28
N GLU A 149 16.31 11.40 -11.02
CA GLU A 149 16.56 10.07 -10.48
C GLU A 149 16.54 9.01 -11.58
N LYS A 150 17.22 7.88 -11.33
CA LYS A 150 17.32 6.79 -12.31
C LYS A 150 16.05 5.94 -12.28
N LEU A 151 15.20 6.08 -13.29
CA LEU A 151 13.90 5.42 -13.36
C LEU A 151 14.01 3.91 -13.60
N PRO A 152 12.93 3.14 -13.28
CA PRO A 152 12.86 1.72 -13.62
C PRO A 152 13.06 1.50 -15.12
N ARG A 153 13.53 0.30 -15.49
CA ARG A 153 13.61 -0.05 -16.91
C ARG A 153 12.22 -0.21 -17.47
N ARG A 154 11.99 0.34 -18.67
CA ARG A 154 10.80 0.03 -19.45
C ARG A 154 10.70 -1.48 -19.66
N PHE A 155 9.55 -2.04 -19.30
CA PHE A 155 9.14 -3.38 -19.67
C PHE A 155 8.09 -3.28 -20.77
N ASP A 156 8.40 -3.88 -21.92
CA ASP A 156 7.46 -4.00 -23.02
C ASP A 156 6.98 -5.47 -23.09
N PRO A 157 5.67 -5.75 -22.92
CA PRO A 157 5.16 -7.12 -22.96
C PRO A 157 5.43 -7.83 -24.30
N ILE A 158 5.44 -7.08 -25.40
CA ILE A 158 5.65 -7.62 -26.75
C ILE A 158 7.15 -7.89 -26.96
N LEU A 159 7.99 -6.95 -26.54
CA LEU A 159 9.45 -7.00 -26.69
C LEU A 159 10.17 -7.34 -25.37
N PHE A 160 9.63 -8.29 -24.59
CA PHE A 160 10.13 -8.60 -23.24
C PHE A 160 11.62 -9.04 -23.19
N TRP A 161 12.20 -9.44 -24.32
CA TRP A 161 13.62 -9.83 -24.44
C TRP A 161 14.56 -8.64 -24.71
N VAL A 162 14.03 -7.48 -25.10
CA VAL A 162 14.80 -6.28 -25.38
C VAL A 162 15.08 -5.56 -24.06
N LYS A 163 16.35 -5.19 -23.84
CA LYS A 163 16.75 -4.38 -22.69
C LYS A 163 16.77 -2.92 -23.10
N HIS A 164 15.70 -2.20 -22.79
CA HIS A 164 15.62 -0.76 -23.04
C HIS A 164 16.62 0.03 -22.18
N PRO A 165 17.16 1.15 -22.69
CA PRO A 165 17.94 2.08 -21.87
C PRO A 165 17.09 2.63 -20.73
N ARG A 166 17.73 2.95 -19.60
CA ARG A 166 17.05 3.61 -18.47
C ARG A 166 17.02 5.10 -18.74
N VAL A 167 15.85 5.70 -18.53
CA VAL A 167 15.67 7.15 -18.54
C VAL A 167 15.91 7.71 -17.13
N HIS A 168 16.19 9.00 -17.07
CA HIS A 168 16.31 9.74 -15.82
C HIS A 168 15.17 10.75 -15.73
N GLY A 169 14.65 10.97 -14.52
CA GLY A 169 13.56 11.91 -14.28
C GLY A 169 12.91 11.67 -12.92
N THR A 170 11.71 12.21 -12.75
CA THR A 170 10.96 12.13 -11.50
C THR A 170 10.28 10.76 -11.32
N PRO A 171 10.49 10.07 -10.18
CA PRO A 171 9.79 8.83 -9.87
C PRO A 171 8.26 9.01 -9.91
N VAL A 172 7.54 7.98 -10.35
CA VAL A 172 6.07 8.02 -10.52
C VAL A 172 5.37 8.35 -9.20
N ILE A 173 5.81 7.76 -8.08
CA ILE A 173 5.25 8.03 -6.75
C ILE A 173 5.42 9.51 -6.38
N ARG A 174 6.62 10.08 -6.60
CA ARG A 174 6.87 11.51 -6.32
C ARG A 174 5.98 12.41 -7.17
N ARG A 175 5.84 12.12 -8.47
CA ARG A 175 4.93 12.87 -9.35
C ARG A 175 3.50 12.87 -8.82
N ASN A 176 2.95 11.69 -8.59
CA ASN A 176 1.57 11.56 -8.12
C ASN A 176 1.36 12.24 -6.76
N ASN A 177 2.34 12.16 -5.86
CA ASN A 177 2.32 12.85 -4.57
C ASN A 177 2.26 14.38 -4.74
N ILE A 178 3.08 14.96 -5.64
CA ILE A 178 3.05 16.39 -5.94
C ILE A 178 1.67 16.81 -6.51
N ILE A 179 1.07 15.99 -7.38
CA ILE A 179 -0.29 16.25 -7.91
C ILE A 179 -1.29 16.29 -6.76
N LEU A 180 -1.31 15.27 -5.90
CA LEU A 180 -2.22 15.18 -4.76
C LEU A 180 -2.03 16.36 -3.80
N GLU A 181 -0.79 16.72 -3.49
CA GLU A 181 -0.46 17.86 -2.62
C GLU A 181 -0.95 19.18 -3.21
N ASN A 182 -0.66 19.44 -4.48
CA ASN A 182 -1.09 20.67 -5.14
C ASN A 182 -2.62 20.77 -5.20
N LEU A 183 -3.32 19.72 -5.64
CA LEU A 183 -4.78 19.73 -5.71
C LEU A 183 -5.40 19.91 -4.33
N THR A 184 -4.90 19.20 -3.31
CA THR A 184 -5.37 19.34 -1.92
C THR A 184 -5.14 20.75 -1.41
N ARG A 185 -3.96 21.34 -1.66
CA ARG A 185 -3.63 22.71 -1.27
C ARG A 185 -4.55 23.74 -1.94
N HIS A 186 -4.80 23.60 -3.24
CA HIS A 186 -5.71 24.50 -3.94
C HIS A 186 -7.14 24.40 -3.38
N LEU A 187 -7.60 23.19 -3.09
CA LEU A 187 -8.93 22.96 -2.53
C LEU A 187 -9.09 23.47 -1.10
N THR A 188 -8.10 23.26 -0.24
CA THR A 188 -8.15 23.75 1.14
C THR A 188 -8.14 25.27 1.18
N LEU A 189 -7.31 25.92 0.36
CA LEU A 189 -7.30 27.39 0.24
C LEU A 189 -8.61 27.94 -0.33
N ALA A 190 -9.17 27.31 -1.37
CA ALA A 190 -10.47 27.70 -1.91
C ALA A 190 -11.61 27.47 -0.89
N GLY A 191 -11.53 26.38 -0.12
CA GLY A 191 -12.45 26.08 0.98
C GLY A 191 -12.39 27.12 2.10
N LEU A 192 -11.19 27.58 2.46
CA LEU A 192 -10.97 28.65 3.42
C LEU A 192 -11.53 29.99 2.90
N HIS A 193 -11.27 30.33 1.64
CA HIS A 193 -11.77 31.56 1.03
C HIS A 193 -13.30 31.61 0.95
N SER A 194 -13.93 30.49 0.61
CA SER A 194 -15.39 30.37 0.55
C SER A 194 -16.07 30.26 1.93
N GLY A 195 -15.29 30.22 3.03
CA GLY A 195 -15.81 30.04 4.39
C GLY A 195 -16.39 28.64 4.66
N ARG A 196 -16.17 27.68 3.76
CA ARG A 196 -16.62 26.27 3.92
C ARG A 196 -15.71 25.49 4.86
N VAL A 197 -14.43 25.87 4.92
CA VAL A 197 -13.45 25.35 5.87
C VAL A 197 -13.28 26.42 6.95
N THR A 198 -13.96 26.25 8.07
CA THR A 198 -13.83 27.14 9.24
C THR A 198 -12.87 26.60 10.28
N ASP A 199 -12.87 25.28 10.44
CA ASP A 199 -12.13 24.59 11.50
C ASP A 199 -10.66 24.41 11.12
N TYR A 200 -9.83 24.28 12.15
CA TYR A 200 -8.42 23.96 12.02
C TYR A 200 -8.24 22.56 11.40
N LEU A 201 -7.88 22.54 10.11
CA LEU A 201 -7.54 21.32 9.38
C LEU A 201 -6.02 21.16 9.38
N ARG A 202 -5.56 20.07 9.97
CA ARG A 202 -4.15 19.72 10.00
C ARG A 202 -3.83 18.74 8.89
N ILE A 203 -2.66 18.91 8.28
CA ILE A 203 -2.12 18.00 7.27
C ILE A 203 -0.79 17.47 7.79
N ASP A 204 -0.73 16.20 8.15
CA ASP A 204 0.53 15.51 8.42
C ASP A 204 0.95 14.73 7.16
N ARG A 205 2.27 14.61 6.92
CA ARG A 205 2.83 14.01 5.69
C ARG A 205 3.59 12.74 6.01
N ASP A 206 3.39 11.71 5.21
CA ASP A 206 4.15 10.47 5.24
C ASP A 206 4.22 9.83 6.66
N GLU A 207 3.17 9.99 7.46
CA GLU A 207 3.09 9.43 8.82
C GLU A 207 2.51 8.01 8.77
N PRO A 208 3.05 7.04 9.50
CA PRO A 208 2.55 5.67 9.49
C PRO A 208 1.20 5.55 10.21
N ILE A 209 0.35 4.68 9.67
CA ILE A 209 -0.91 4.26 10.27
C ILE A 209 -0.84 2.74 10.52
N SER A 210 -1.18 2.31 11.72
CA SER A 210 -1.30 0.90 12.08
C SER A 210 -2.60 0.66 12.84
N ALA A 211 -3.38 -0.30 12.36
CA ALA A 211 -4.61 -0.78 13.00
C ALA A 211 -4.48 -2.25 13.37
N PHE A 212 -5.14 -2.64 14.47
CA PHE A 212 -5.17 -4.01 14.97
C PHE A 212 -6.61 -4.48 15.16
N LEU A 213 -6.92 -5.67 14.66
CA LEU A 213 -8.22 -6.32 14.81
C LEU A 213 -8.05 -7.79 15.16
N GLN A 214 -8.74 -8.23 16.21
CA GLN A 214 -8.75 -9.64 16.63
C GLN A 214 -10.11 -10.33 16.36
N ALA A 215 -11.20 -9.58 16.24
CA ALA A 215 -12.56 -10.11 16.19
C ALA A 215 -13.08 -10.30 14.75
N SER A 216 -12.88 -11.48 14.16
CA SER A 216 -13.42 -11.87 12.85
C SER A 216 -13.49 -13.40 12.71
N PRO A 217 -14.42 -13.98 11.92
CA PRO A 217 -14.52 -15.43 11.78
C PRO A 217 -13.25 -16.01 11.16
N HIS A 218 -12.57 -15.22 10.33
CA HIS A 218 -11.33 -15.57 9.64
C HIS A 218 -10.07 -15.39 10.51
N PHE A 219 -10.16 -14.64 11.62
CA PHE A 219 -9.01 -14.18 12.42
C PHE A 219 -8.99 -14.72 13.85
N ASN A 220 -9.77 -15.76 14.14
CA ASN A 220 -9.84 -16.37 15.49
C ASN A 220 -8.49 -16.90 16.02
N ILE A 221 -7.56 -17.26 15.12
CA ILE A 221 -6.24 -17.83 15.47
C ILE A 221 -5.14 -16.76 15.42
N SER A 222 -5.21 -15.86 14.43
CA SER A 222 -4.17 -14.86 14.14
C SER A 222 -4.80 -13.49 13.90
N PRO A 223 -4.29 -12.44 14.55
CA PRO A 223 -4.85 -11.11 14.43
C PRO A 223 -4.66 -10.52 13.02
N PHE A 224 -5.54 -9.63 12.63
CA PHE A 224 -5.44 -8.86 11.40
C PHE A 224 -4.86 -7.48 11.67
N VAL A 225 -3.77 -7.15 10.99
CA VAL A 225 -3.02 -5.92 11.15
C VAL A 225 -2.96 -5.20 9.82
N MET A 226 -3.35 -3.93 9.81
CA MET A 226 -3.27 -3.08 8.61
C MET A 226 -2.23 -2.00 8.87
N ARG A 227 -1.13 -2.00 8.11
CA ARG A 227 -0.01 -1.07 8.27
C ARG A 227 0.33 -0.41 6.94
N PHE A 228 0.16 0.89 6.85
CA PHE A 228 0.47 1.63 5.64
C PHE A 228 0.91 3.06 5.97
N GLN A 229 1.50 3.73 4.99
CA GLN A 229 2.01 5.09 5.12
C GLN A 229 1.39 5.95 4.02
N PRO A 230 0.25 6.61 4.28
CA PRO A 230 -0.35 7.52 3.32
C PRO A 230 0.54 8.76 3.14
N HIS A 231 0.48 9.37 1.96
CA HIS A 231 1.28 10.57 1.69
C HIS A 231 0.76 11.79 2.47
N LEU A 232 -0.56 11.99 2.49
CA LEU A 232 -1.22 13.05 3.25
C LEU A 232 -2.28 12.46 4.18
N THR A 233 -2.23 12.86 5.45
CA THR A 233 -3.25 12.56 6.45
C THR A 233 -3.87 13.87 6.92
N LEU A 234 -5.13 14.08 6.57
CA LEU A 234 -5.89 15.25 7.01
C LEU A 234 -6.61 14.92 8.32
N GLN A 235 -6.42 15.75 9.32
CA GLN A 235 -7.05 15.63 10.63
C GLN A 235 -7.81 16.91 10.99
N GLY A 236 -9.03 16.77 11.49
CA GLY A 236 -9.86 17.88 11.97
C GLY A 236 -10.10 17.80 13.48
N GLU A 237 -10.49 18.91 14.10
CA GLU A 237 -10.90 18.93 15.52
C GLU A 237 -12.25 18.23 15.74
N THR A 238 -13.12 18.30 14.73
CA THR A 238 -14.46 17.71 14.71
C THR A 238 -14.45 16.40 13.93
N ALA A 239 -15.22 15.41 14.42
CA ALA A 239 -15.45 14.17 13.68
C ALA A 239 -16.42 14.42 12.54
N ILE A 240 -16.17 13.77 11.40
CA ILE A 240 -17.05 13.86 10.23
C ILE A 240 -18.41 13.22 10.58
N ALA A 241 -19.50 13.89 10.17
CA ALA A 241 -20.84 13.35 10.31
C ALA A 241 -21.02 12.09 9.45
N PRO A 242 -21.70 11.04 9.95
CA PRO A 242 -21.99 9.88 9.13
C PRO A 242 -22.85 10.24 7.93
N TRP A 243 -22.58 9.56 6.81
CA TRP A 243 -23.36 9.73 5.59
C TRP A 243 -24.64 8.90 5.61
N ALA A 244 -24.63 7.75 6.29
CA ALA A 244 -25.80 6.90 6.46
C ALA A 244 -26.45 7.12 7.83
N ASN A 245 -27.74 7.44 7.83
CA ASN A 245 -28.57 7.52 9.03
C ASN A 245 -28.90 6.13 9.58
N LYS A 246 -29.44 6.05 10.80
CA LYS A 246 -29.82 4.77 11.44
C LYS A 246 -30.77 3.93 10.58
N GLU A 247 -31.78 4.55 9.98
CA GLU A 247 -32.73 3.87 9.08
C GLU A 247 -32.06 3.35 7.79
N GLU A 248 -31.03 4.04 7.30
CA GLU A 248 -30.23 3.59 6.15
C GLU A 248 -29.34 2.42 6.54
N VAL A 249 -28.68 2.50 7.70
CA VAL A 249 -27.89 1.39 8.24
C VAL A 249 -28.75 0.13 8.41
N GLU A 250 -29.98 0.25 8.92
CA GLU A 250 -30.92 -0.88 9.02
C GLU A 250 -31.30 -1.46 7.66
N ARG A 251 -31.52 -0.61 6.64
CA ARG A 251 -31.75 -1.07 5.27
C ARG A 251 -30.54 -1.81 4.70
N PHE A 252 -29.33 -1.25 4.87
CA PHE A 252 -28.10 -1.87 4.38
C PHE A 252 -27.74 -3.17 5.12
N ASN A 253 -28.15 -3.30 6.39
CA ASN A 253 -27.98 -4.56 7.12
C ASN A 253 -28.72 -5.74 6.46
N ALA A 254 -29.82 -5.47 5.74
CA ALA A 254 -30.56 -6.50 5.00
C ALA A 254 -29.84 -6.94 3.71
N GLU A 255 -28.95 -6.13 3.14
CA GLU A 255 -28.20 -6.47 1.93
C GLU A 255 -27.12 -7.51 2.22
N ALA A 256 -26.96 -8.52 1.36
CA ALA A 256 -25.95 -9.55 1.54
C ALA A 256 -24.54 -9.02 1.22
N ILE A 257 -23.54 -9.46 1.99
CA ILE A 257 -22.13 -9.22 1.69
C ILE A 257 -21.75 -10.11 0.50
N PRO A 258 -20.87 -9.67 -0.43
CA PRO A 258 -20.39 -10.51 -1.51
C PRO A 258 -19.80 -11.83 -0.98
N ASP A 259 -20.23 -12.96 -1.56
CA ASP A 259 -19.65 -14.27 -1.32
C ASP A 259 -18.52 -14.52 -2.33
N ILE A 260 -17.34 -14.90 -1.83
CA ILE A 260 -16.13 -15.12 -2.62
C ILE A 260 -15.73 -16.60 -2.69
N TYR A 261 -16.59 -17.51 -2.21
CA TYR A 261 -16.33 -18.96 -2.27
C TYR A 261 -16.04 -19.42 -3.73
N PRO A 262 -14.97 -20.19 -3.98
CA PRO A 262 -14.14 -20.97 -3.05
C PRO A 262 -12.86 -20.28 -2.54
N LEU A 263 -12.66 -18.99 -2.84
CA LEU A 263 -11.46 -18.27 -2.41
C LEU A 263 -11.53 -17.97 -0.91
N SER A 264 -10.37 -18.03 -0.25
CA SER A 264 -10.25 -17.58 1.13
C SER A 264 -10.05 -16.06 1.18
N PRO A 265 -10.78 -15.31 2.01
CA PRO A 265 -10.61 -13.84 2.11
C PRO A 265 -9.19 -13.39 2.46
N ILE A 266 -8.42 -14.26 3.12
CA ILE A 266 -7.08 -14.00 3.65
C ILE A 266 -5.95 -14.37 2.68
N ILE A 267 -6.24 -14.85 1.48
CA ILE A 267 -5.25 -15.47 0.57
C ILE A 267 -4.11 -14.52 0.16
N ASP A 268 -4.40 -13.23 0.00
CA ASP A 268 -3.43 -12.20 -0.42
C ASP A 268 -2.93 -11.34 0.75
N LEU A 269 -3.13 -11.80 1.99
CA LEU A 269 -2.58 -11.12 3.17
C LEU A 269 -1.18 -11.67 3.46
N GLY A 270 -0.24 -10.76 3.74
CA GLY A 270 1.08 -11.12 4.24
C GLY A 270 1.01 -11.74 5.62
N SER A 271 2.13 -12.28 6.10
CA SER A 271 2.23 -12.78 7.47
C SER A 271 3.50 -12.28 8.15
N ASP A 272 3.38 -11.73 9.36
CA ASP A 272 4.53 -11.24 10.13
C ASP A 272 4.39 -11.61 11.63
N HIS A 273 5.52 -11.68 12.34
CA HIS A 273 5.56 -11.80 13.79
C HIS A 273 5.68 -10.44 14.48
N ILE A 274 6.08 -9.41 13.74
CA ILE A 274 6.30 -8.07 14.28
C ILE A 274 5.09 -7.20 13.97
N TYR A 275 4.32 -6.85 15.00
CA TYR A 275 3.16 -5.97 14.83
C TYR A 275 2.84 -5.18 16.09
N ASN A 276 2.01 -4.16 15.94
CA ASN A 276 1.54 -3.31 17.03
C ASN A 276 0.11 -3.70 17.37
N GLU A 277 -0.17 -3.89 18.66
CA GLU A 277 -1.53 -4.08 19.17
C GLU A 277 -2.27 -2.74 19.35
N ASP A 278 -1.52 -1.68 19.66
CA ASP A 278 -2.04 -0.32 19.77
C ASP A 278 -2.15 0.38 18.40
N ALA A 279 -3.15 1.25 18.29
CA ALA A 279 -3.33 2.11 17.12
C ALA A 279 -2.16 3.09 16.98
N VAL A 280 -1.47 3.03 15.83
CA VAL A 280 -0.45 4.01 15.46
C VAL A 280 -1.08 5.03 14.53
N VAL A 281 -1.06 6.28 14.95
CA VAL A 281 -1.50 7.42 14.15
C VAL A 281 -0.72 8.64 14.59
N SER A 282 -0.47 9.57 13.66
CA SER A 282 0.16 10.84 14.01
C SER A 282 -0.60 11.52 15.14
N ARG A 283 0.15 11.99 16.14
CA ARG A 283 -0.38 12.77 17.27
C ARG A 283 -1.51 12.08 18.02
N SER A 284 -1.38 10.78 18.26
CA SER A 284 -2.36 9.97 19.00
C SER A 284 -2.92 10.65 20.25
N THR A 285 -2.14 11.45 20.98
CA THR A 285 -2.54 12.15 22.20
C THR A 285 -3.40 13.41 21.99
N SER A 286 -3.43 13.99 20.79
CA SER A 286 -4.22 15.19 20.48
C SER A 286 -5.70 14.83 20.25
N LYS A 287 -6.63 15.73 20.59
CA LYS A 287 -8.06 15.57 20.33
C LYS A 287 -8.39 15.93 18.87
N LEU A 288 -7.87 15.13 17.95
CA LEU A 288 -8.11 15.25 16.51
C LEU A 288 -8.77 13.97 16.01
N SER A 289 -9.54 14.08 14.92
CA SER A 289 -10.11 12.94 14.21
C SER A 289 -9.57 12.85 12.78
N LEU A 290 -9.38 11.64 12.28
CA LEU A 290 -9.03 11.40 10.88
C LEU A 290 -10.16 11.85 9.94
N HIS A 291 -9.82 12.68 8.96
CA HIS A 291 -10.77 13.24 8.01
C HIS A 291 -10.64 12.59 6.62
N THR A 292 -9.47 12.74 5.98
CA THR A 292 -9.19 12.16 4.65
C THR A 292 -7.75 11.69 4.56
N LEU A 293 -7.55 10.50 4.00
CA LEU A 293 -6.23 9.99 3.61
C LEU A 293 -6.02 10.14 2.11
N LEU A 294 -4.82 10.56 1.70
CA LEU A 294 -4.44 10.59 0.29
C LEU A 294 -3.11 9.91 0.11
N TRP A 295 -3.02 9.05 -0.89
CA TRP A 295 -1.79 8.37 -1.26
C TRP A 295 -1.76 8.08 -2.75
N SER A 296 -0.56 7.86 -3.26
CA SER A 296 -0.38 7.44 -4.64
C SER A 296 0.19 6.02 -4.70
N ARG A 297 -0.03 5.37 -5.83
CA ARG A 297 0.63 4.10 -6.12
C ARG A 297 1.23 4.12 -7.51
N GLU A 298 2.40 3.51 -7.64
CA GLU A 298 2.95 3.14 -8.94
C GLU A 298 2.28 1.86 -9.45
N GLN A 299 2.05 1.77 -10.76
CA GLN A 299 1.54 0.56 -11.39
C GLN A 299 2.70 -0.29 -11.90
N ASP A 300 2.73 -1.57 -11.55
CA ASP A 300 3.72 -2.50 -12.12
C ASP A 300 3.51 -2.58 -13.64
N GLN A 301 4.60 -2.38 -14.38
CA GLN A 301 4.61 -2.44 -15.84
C GLN A 301 4.38 -3.86 -16.36
N LYS A 302 4.81 -4.87 -15.60
CA LYS A 302 4.74 -6.27 -16.00
C LYS A 302 3.40 -6.89 -15.64
N TYR A 303 2.94 -6.62 -14.43
CA TYR A 303 1.70 -7.16 -13.89
C TYR A 303 0.83 -6.01 -13.35
N PRO A 304 0.28 -5.16 -14.24
CA PRO A 304 -0.54 -4.05 -13.83
C PRO A 304 -1.78 -4.55 -13.09
N TRP A 305 -2.07 -3.95 -11.93
CA TRP A 305 -3.28 -4.27 -11.19
C TRP A 305 -4.51 -3.80 -11.96
N THR A 306 -5.60 -4.54 -11.83
CA THR A 306 -6.90 -4.16 -12.38
C THR A 306 -7.47 -2.97 -11.62
N LYS A 307 -8.45 -2.29 -12.22
CA LYS A 307 -9.18 -1.21 -11.53
C LYS A 307 -9.86 -1.71 -10.25
N GLU A 308 -10.30 -2.97 -10.23
CA GLU A 308 -10.96 -3.57 -9.07
C GLU A 308 -9.99 -3.89 -7.96
N GLN A 309 -8.77 -4.32 -8.30
CA GLN A 309 -7.68 -4.49 -7.34
C GLN A 309 -7.24 -3.16 -6.72
N ASN A 310 -7.14 -2.10 -7.53
CA ASN A 310 -6.84 -0.75 -7.03
C ASN A 310 -7.94 -0.24 -6.08
N ALA A 311 -9.20 -0.46 -6.45
CA ALA A 311 -10.36 -0.10 -5.66
C ALA A 311 -10.40 -0.86 -4.32
N ALA A 312 -10.15 -2.17 -4.34
CA ALA A 312 -10.03 -3.00 -3.15
C ALA A 312 -8.95 -2.48 -2.19
N ASN A 313 -7.80 -2.12 -2.75
CA ASN A 313 -6.71 -1.53 -2.00
C ASN A 313 -7.15 -0.23 -1.30
N ALA A 314 -7.89 0.63 -1.99
CA ALA A 314 -8.41 1.87 -1.42
C ALA A 314 -9.45 1.65 -0.32
N ILE A 315 -10.30 0.63 -0.44
CA ILE A 315 -11.22 0.23 0.62
C ILE A 315 -10.45 -0.22 1.86
N LEU A 316 -9.43 -1.07 1.72
CA LEU A 316 -8.70 -1.59 2.87
C LEU A 316 -7.84 -0.51 3.58
N HIS A 317 -7.25 0.43 2.83
CA HIS A 317 -6.57 1.60 3.44
C HIS A 317 -7.55 2.46 4.24
N THR A 318 -8.72 2.76 3.68
CA THR A 318 -9.73 3.57 4.39
C THR A 318 -10.34 2.85 5.58
N PHE A 319 -10.56 1.53 5.46
CA PHE A 319 -11.00 0.69 6.56
C PHE A 319 -9.97 0.69 7.71
N GLY A 320 -8.69 0.44 7.41
CA GLY A 320 -7.64 0.46 8.42
C GLY A 320 -7.53 1.82 9.13
N ALA A 321 -7.73 2.90 8.40
CA ALA A 321 -7.78 4.24 8.98
C ALA A 321 -8.98 4.45 9.90
N ALA A 322 -10.18 4.03 9.48
CA ALA A 322 -11.39 4.10 10.30
C ALA A 322 -11.26 3.28 11.58
N VAL A 323 -10.66 2.09 11.50
CA VAL A 323 -10.36 1.25 12.65
C VAL A 323 -9.36 1.92 13.59
N THR A 324 -8.28 2.50 13.03
CA THR A 324 -7.29 3.25 13.82
C THR A 324 -7.94 4.41 14.58
N GLU A 325 -8.85 5.15 13.95
CA GLU A 325 -9.58 6.26 14.58
C GLU A 325 -10.57 5.76 15.65
N ALA A 326 -11.23 4.61 15.44
CA ALA A 326 -12.08 3.98 16.45
C ALA A 326 -11.29 3.47 17.66
N MET A 327 -10.08 2.95 17.44
CA MET A 327 -9.17 2.52 18.50
C MET A 327 -8.57 3.71 19.26
N ARG A 328 -8.17 4.78 18.55
CA ARG A 328 -7.65 6.02 19.14
C ARG A 328 -8.67 6.67 20.06
N ASN A 329 -9.92 6.77 19.59
CA ASN A 329 -11.03 7.39 20.30
C ASN A 329 -12.18 6.38 20.46
N PRO A 330 -12.10 5.48 21.48
CA PRO A 330 -13.14 4.48 21.73
C PRO A 330 -14.50 5.15 21.91
N ARG A 331 -15.47 4.73 21.08
CA ARG A 331 -16.83 5.27 21.05
C ARG A 331 -17.83 4.16 20.73
N ASP A 332 -19.09 4.38 21.09
CA ASP A 332 -20.18 3.49 20.68
C ASP A 332 -20.48 3.70 19.18
N LEU A 333 -19.96 2.80 18.34
CA LEU A 333 -20.04 2.89 16.88
C LEU A 333 -21.48 2.80 16.34
N GLN A 334 -22.40 2.19 17.08
CA GLN A 334 -23.81 2.11 16.67
C GLN A 334 -24.53 3.47 16.83
N LYS A 335 -24.06 4.30 17.76
CA LYS A 335 -24.61 5.65 17.98
C LYS A 335 -23.84 6.71 17.19
N ASN A 336 -22.51 6.64 17.26
CA ASN A 336 -21.58 7.59 16.67
C ASN A 336 -20.57 6.83 15.80
N PRO A 337 -20.96 6.39 14.60
CA PRO A 337 -20.07 5.71 13.67
C PRO A 337 -18.89 6.60 13.26
N VAL A 338 -17.81 5.98 12.80
CA VAL A 338 -16.62 6.69 12.29
C VAL A 338 -16.69 6.74 10.77
N LEU A 339 -16.60 7.92 10.19
CA LEU A 339 -16.45 8.09 8.75
C LEU A 339 -15.03 8.56 8.43
N VAL A 340 -14.31 7.78 7.63
CA VAL A 340 -13.00 8.18 7.09
C VAL A 340 -13.03 8.08 5.57
N LYS A 341 -12.40 9.05 4.91
CA LYS A 341 -12.34 9.12 3.46
C LYS A 341 -10.94 8.81 2.96
N GLY A 342 -10.83 8.31 1.74
CA GLY A 342 -9.57 7.97 1.11
C GLY A 342 -9.56 8.30 -0.37
N VAL A 343 -8.40 8.75 -0.84
CA VAL A 343 -8.16 9.08 -2.24
C VAL A 343 -6.86 8.43 -2.68
N GLN A 344 -6.97 7.54 -3.65
CA GLN A 344 -5.83 6.89 -4.28
C GLN A 344 -5.61 7.46 -5.68
N LEU A 345 -4.39 7.88 -6.01
CA LEU A 345 -4.00 8.27 -7.38
C LEU A 345 -3.11 7.20 -8.01
N VAL A 346 -3.59 6.61 -9.12
CA VAL A 346 -2.86 5.61 -9.92
C VAL A 346 -3.06 5.90 -11.39
N ASP A 347 -1.96 6.10 -12.13
CA ASP A 347 -1.98 6.22 -13.60
C ASP A 347 -2.99 7.28 -14.12
N GLY A 348 -2.96 8.49 -13.54
CA GLY A 348 -3.88 9.59 -13.90
C GLY A 348 -5.36 9.33 -13.57
N LYS A 349 -5.66 8.29 -12.79
CA LYS A 349 -7.01 7.94 -12.32
C LYS A 349 -7.08 8.01 -10.80
N MET A 350 -8.21 8.43 -10.28
CA MET A 350 -8.49 8.49 -8.86
C MET A 350 -9.46 7.38 -8.46
N ASP A 351 -9.20 6.76 -7.31
CA ASP A 351 -10.20 5.98 -6.58
C ASP A 351 -10.64 6.84 -5.39
N LEU A 352 -11.93 7.18 -5.33
CA LEU A 352 -12.51 7.95 -4.22
C LEU A 352 -13.32 6.99 -3.36
N VAL A 353 -12.99 6.93 -2.06
CA VAL A 353 -13.64 6.01 -1.12
C VAL A 353 -14.05 6.78 0.13
N ALA A 354 -15.24 6.47 0.64
CA ALA A 354 -15.68 6.87 1.96
C ALA A 354 -16.14 5.63 2.72
N PHE A 355 -15.56 5.41 3.89
CA PHE A 355 -15.80 4.23 4.71
C PHE A 355 -16.47 4.64 6.02
N GLN A 356 -17.72 4.22 6.21
CA GLN A 356 -18.44 4.38 7.47
C GLN A 356 -18.35 3.08 8.28
N LEU A 357 -17.62 3.16 9.39
CA LEU A 357 -17.42 2.10 10.35
C LEU A 357 -18.53 2.14 11.41
N ASN A 358 -19.44 1.16 11.32
CA ASN A 358 -20.57 0.98 12.25
C ASN A 358 -20.29 -0.13 13.27
N THR A 359 -19.41 -1.07 12.95
CA THR A 359 -19.05 -2.18 13.84
C THR A 359 -17.57 -2.59 13.68
N LEU A 360 -16.96 -3.01 14.79
CA LEU A 360 -15.67 -3.69 14.81
C LEU A 360 -15.82 -5.21 14.95
N ASP A 361 -17.03 -5.69 15.25
CA ASP A 361 -17.32 -7.12 15.33
C ASP A 361 -17.63 -7.68 13.94
N LEU A 362 -16.61 -8.31 13.36
CA LEU A 362 -16.69 -8.96 12.06
C LEU A 362 -17.17 -10.41 12.17
N SER A 363 -17.28 -10.99 13.37
CA SER A 363 -17.49 -12.42 13.61
C SER A 363 -18.90 -12.92 13.27
N ALA A 364 -19.93 -12.10 13.54
CA ALA A 364 -21.31 -12.49 13.27
C ALA A 364 -21.71 -12.21 11.81
N GLU A 365 -22.15 -13.23 11.06
CA GLU A 365 -22.74 -13.05 9.72
C GLU A 365 -24.03 -12.20 9.78
N ASN A 366 -24.81 -12.39 10.84
CA ASN A 366 -26.02 -11.64 11.13
C ASN A 366 -25.70 -10.51 12.11
N GLY A 367 -25.81 -9.26 11.67
CA GLY A 367 -25.59 -8.09 12.52
C GLY A 367 -25.41 -6.81 11.72
N VAL A 368 -25.02 -5.76 12.44
CA VAL A 368 -24.70 -4.46 11.83
C VAL A 368 -23.52 -4.63 10.87
N LYS A 369 -23.61 -4.03 9.68
CA LYS A 369 -22.58 -4.04 8.64
C LYS A 369 -21.96 -2.66 8.48
N ASN A 370 -20.72 -2.63 8.01
CA ASN A 370 -20.05 -1.41 7.60
C ASN A 370 -20.54 -0.99 6.22
N ILE A 371 -20.32 0.28 5.85
CA ILE A 371 -20.81 0.82 4.58
C ILE A 371 -19.65 1.52 3.87
N VAL A 372 -19.55 1.26 2.57
CA VAL A 372 -18.54 1.83 1.69
C VAL A 372 -19.21 2.50 0.51
N TRP A 373 -18.89 3.77 0.27
CA TRP A 373 -19.19 4.45 -0.99
C TRP A 373 -17.92 4.60 -1.79
N MET A 374 -17.97 4.24 -3.07
CA MET A 374 -16.78 4.19 -3.89
C MET A 374 -17.03 4.59 -5.34
N GLU A 375 -16.15 5.45 -5.85
CA GLU A 375 -15.97 5.74 -7.27
C GLU A 375 -14.63 5.14 -7.72
N LYS A 376 -14.68 4.04 -8.48
CA LYS A 376 -13.49 3.29 -8.89
C LYS A 376 -12.88 3.80 -10.20
N GLY A 377 -11.60 4.14 -10.17
CA GLY A 377 -10.77 4.43 -11.35
C GLY A 377 -11.31 5.52 -12.25
N ILE A 378 -11.84 6.60 -11.67
CA ILE A 378 -12.32 7.78 -12.40
C ILE A 378 -11.12 8.54 -12.97
N ARG A 379 -11.18 8.89 -14.25
CA ARG A 379 -10.05 9.53 -14.94
C ARG A 379 -9.93 10.99 -14.48
N LEU A 380 -8.75 11.40 -14.02
CA LEU A 380 -8.43 12.82 -13.79
C LEU A 380 -7.88 13.44 -15.06
N TYR A 381 -6.86 12.81 -15.66
CA TYR A 381 -6.25 13.22 -16.93
C TYR A 381 -5.75 12.00 -17.70
N LYS A 382 -5.36 12.19 -18.97
CA LYS A 382 -4.68 11.17 -19.74
C LYS A 382 -3.18 11.17 -19.41
N ASN A 383 -2.79 10.23 -18.56
CA ASN A 383 -1.39 10.01 -18.24
C ASN A 383 -0.58 9.47 -19.43
N LYS A 384 0.71 9.78 -19.46
CA LYS A 384 1.69 9.18 -20.38
C LYS A 384 2.59 8.21 -19.62
N PRO A 385 3.18 7.20 -20.30
CA PRO A 385 4.14 6.32 -19.66
C PRO A 385 5.30 7.12 -19.04
N PHE A 386 5.87 6.62 -17.95
CA PHE A 386 6.92 7.34 -17.20
C PHE A 386 8.18 7.72 -18.00
N TYR A 387 8.36 7.14 -19.19
CA TYR A 387 9.49 7.39 -20.11
C TYR A 387 9.17 8.40 -21.21
N GLU A 388 7.97 8.98 -21.20
CA GLU A 388 7.53 10.06 -22.07
C GLU A 388 7.21 11.30 -21.24
N ASN A 389 7.53 12.48 -21.75
CA ASN A 389 7.21 13.74 -21.09
C ASN A 389 5.79 14.19 -21.45
N LEU A 390 5.06 14.72 -20.48
CA LEU A 390 3.77 15.36 -20.70
C LEU A 390 3.99 16.84 -21.00
N GLU A 391 3.78 17.26 -22.25
CA GLU A 391 3.92 18.67 -22.65
C GLU A 391 2.70 19.51 -22.22
N GLU A 392 1.50 18.95 -22.43
CA GLU A 392 0.20 19.54 -22.10
C GLU A 392 -0.71 18.46 -21.48
N VAL A 393 -1.66 18.88 -20.65
CA VAL A 393 -2.61 17.97 -20.00
C VAL A 393 -3.72 17.61 -20.98
N GLU A 394 -3.67 16.39 -21.52
CA GLU A 394 -4.70 15.83 -22.40
C GLU A 394 -5.88 15.26 -21.59
N ASP A 395 -7.12 15.41 -22.10
CA ASP A 395 -8.36 14.86 -21.53
C ASP A 395 -8.56 15.16 -20.03
N LEU A 396 -8.36 16.41 -19.59
CA LEU A 396 -8.62 16.80 -18.20
C LEU A 396 -10.13 16.69 -17.89
N ASN A 397 -10.47 15.94 -16.85
CA ASN A 397 -11.85 15.76 -16.43
C ASN A 397 -12.16 16.55 -15.16
N MET A 398 -12.83 17.69 -15.32
CA MET A 398 -13.24 18.55 -14.21
C MET A 398 -14.32 17.90 -13.33
N GLU A 399 -15.13 16.97 -13.83
CA GLU A 399 -16.10 16.23 -13.01
C GLU A 399 -15.39 15.43 -11.90
N THR A 400 -14.24 14.82 -12.23
CA THR A 400 -13.40 14.10 -11.25
C THR A 400 -12.87 15.05 -10.18
N VAL A 401 -12.45 16.26 -10.58
CA VAL A 401 -11.99 17.30 -9.65
C VAL A 401 -13.12 17.75 -8.74
N HIS A 402 -14.34 17.91 -9.29
CA HIS A 402 -15.53 18.21 -8.50
C HIS A 402 -15.78 17.10 -7.49
N LYS A 403 -15.93 15.83 -7.90
CA LYS A 403 -16.13 14.71 -6.97
C LYS A 403 -15.04 14.62 -5.88
N PHE A 404 -13.77 14.84 -6.25
CA PHE A 404 -12.66 14.88 -5.30
C PHE A 404 -12.82 16.03 -4.28
N SER A 405 -13.21 17.21 -4.76
CA SER A 405 -13.47 18.37 -3.89
C SER A 405 -14.73 18.20 -3.03
N ALA A 406 -15.77 17.52 -3.49
CA ALA A 406 -16.94 17.15 -2.68
C ALA A 406 -16.49 16.30 -1.50
N LEU A 407 -15.72 15.25 -1.79
CA LEU A 407 -15.21 14.34 -0.78
C LEU A 407 -14.31 15.07 0.23
N LEU A 408 -13.40 15.93 -0.22
CA LEU A 408 -12.47 16.64 0.65
C LEU A 408 -13.12 17.76 1.49
N LEU A 409 -14.09 18.50 0.95
CA LEU A 409 -14.70 19.63 1.67
C LEU A 409 -15.90 19.22 2.51
N ASN A 410 -16.49 18.05 2.27
CA ASN A 410 -17.59 17.53 3.07
C ASN A 410 -17.13 17.21 4.51
N ARG A 411 -17.99 17.56 5.47
CA ARG A 411 -17.80 17.39 6.91
C ARG A 411 -18.97 16.67 7.52
#